data_AF-A0A4U0H3V2-F1
#
_entry.id   AF-A0A4U0H3V2-F1
#
_cell.length_a   1.000
_cell.length_b   1.000
_cell.length_c   1.000
_cell.angle_alpha   90.00
_cell.angle_beta   90.00
_cell.angle_gamma   90.00
#
_symmetry.space_group_name_H-M   'P 1'
#
loop_
_entity.id
_entity.type
_entity.pdbx_description
1 polymer ?
#
loop_
_entity_poly.entity_id
_entity_poly.type
_entity_poly.pdbx_seq_one_letter_code
_entity_poly.pdbx_strand_id
1 'polypeptide(L)'
;MMIMIACGLLLSAGLAAVLFGGGERFQLLSSTNDGGALLPDVARRVLWWANVLLVGGGVAGVCMAGAGGRLVMRLLAATSPEDDNRFTENGSVIGEISVGGTGFLLVQGIAIGMLTALVYGLLRRWLPAGRAGGALYGLLLLLALSTVLDPLRPDNRDFQIVGPGWLSVAVFSALAIGHGTLLAVTTAWLSRRVPVMGAVKDLRWYIPLALVLVLLGPAGVIVVAGIIAAVGVLWASAAVKRRLQSGEPDRPAAADQRLVMTAGQPGPAAENGMGAAPSLTASQTQPPGARRDRRVMLAGRIALLGLGIACLPGFIASMASILAAGGS
;
A
#
# COMPACT_ATOMS: atom_id res chain seq x y z
N MET A 1 3.97 -32.89 -5.28
CA MET A 1 4.36 -32.13 -6.50
C MET A 1 3.33 -31.09 -6.93
N MET A 2 2.04 -31.41 -7.02
CA MET A 2 1.00 -30.44 -7.46
C MET A 2 0.99 -29.12 -6.68
N ILE A 3 1.15 -29.16 -5.36
CA ILE A 3 1.19 -27.94 -4.52
C ILE A 3 2.36 -27.02 -4.91
N MET A 4 3.54 -27.58 -5.19
CA MET A 4 4.71 -26.80 -5.62
C MET A 4 4.47 -26.13 -6.96
N ILE A 5 3.83 -26.83 -7.90
CA ILE A 5 3.44 -26.26 -9.19
C ILE A 5 2.45 -25.10 -8.96
N ALA A 6 1.44 -25.28 -8.10
CA ALA A 6 0.49 -24.23 -7.78
C ALA A 6 1.16 -23.00 -7.14
N CYS A 7 2.04 -23.18 -6.16
CA CYS A 7 2.81 -22.09 -5.56
C CYS A 7 3.72 -21.39 -6.59
N GLY A 8 4.39 -22.17 -7.45
CA GLY A 8 5.22 -21.66 -8.54
C GLY A 8 4.44 -20.80 -9.52
N LEU A 9 3.25 -21.24 -9.91
CA LEU A 9 2.34 -20.49 -10.78
C LEU A 9 1.86 -19.20 -10.12
N LEU A 10 1.48 -19.25 -8.83
CA LEU A 10 1.05 -18.05 -8.08
C LEU A 10 2.16 -17.01 -7.96
N LEU A 11 3.38 -17.43 -7.58
CA LEU A 11 4.52 -16.52 -7.51
C LEU A 11 4.85 -15.94 -8.88
N SER A 12 4.86 -16.77 -9.93
CA SER A 12 5.12 -16.34 -11.30
C SER A 12 4.08 -15.35 -11.81
N ALA A 13 2.81 -15.57 -11.50
CA ALA A 13 1.72 -14.63 -11.82
C ALA A 13 1.91 -13.28 -11.09
N GLY A 14 2.31 -13.32 -9.82
CA GLY A 14 2.65 -12.11 -9.06
C GLY A 14 3.83 -11.35 -9.67
N LEU A 15 4.91 -12.05 -10.04
CA LEU A 15 6.07 -11.44 -10.69
C LEU A 15 5.72 -10.88 -12.06
N ALA A 16 4.93 -11.60 -12.87
CA ALA A 16 4.43 -11.11 -14.15
C ALA A 16 3.61 -9.82 -13.96
N ALA A 17 2.72 -9.77 -12.98
CA ALA A 17 1.96 -8.56 -12.66
C ALA A 17 2.88 -7.38 -12.30
N VAL A 18 3.97 -7.61 -11.56
CA VAL A 18 4.98 -6.58 -11.26
C VAL A 18 5.71 -6.09 -12.52
N LEU A 19 6.09 -7.00 -13.41
CA LEU A 19 6.82 -6.67 -14.63
C LEU A 19 5.94 -5.87 -15.60
N PHE A 20 4.68 -6.29 -15.79
CA PHE A 20 3.78 -5.68 -16.76
C PHE A 20 2.94 -4.52 -16.20
N GLY A 21 2.80 -4.39 -14.88
CA GLY A 21 1.96 -3.38 -14.23
C GLY A 21 2.66 -2.04 -13.91
N GLY A 22 3.83 -1.78 -14.48
CA GLY A 22 4.71 -0.67 -14.10
C GLY A 22 4.44 0.65 -14.82
N GLY A 23 3.75 1.58 -14.17
CA GLY A 23 3.56 2.95 -14.68
C GLY A 23 2.29 3.61 -14.13
N GLU A 24 1.44 2.77 -13.58
CA GLU A 24 0.11 3.11 -13.18
C GLU A 24 0.10 3.81 -11.83
N ARG A 25 -0.54 4.99 -11.78
CA ARG A 25 -0.66 5.79 -10.56
C ARG A 25 -1.93 5.39 -9.81
N PHE A 26 -1.84 5.35 -8.49
CA PHE A 26 -3.02 5.21 -7.64
C PHE A 26 -3.93 6.42 -7.86
N GLN A 27 -5.15 6.20 -8.35
CA GLN A 27 -6.12 7.27 -8.53
C GLN A 27 -6.89 7.46 -7.23
N LEU A 28 -6.73 8.63 -6.61
CA LEU A 28 -7.62 9.04 -5.54
C LEU A 28 -8.94 9.49 -6.17
N LEU A 29 -10.06 9.09 -5.57
CA LEU A 29 -11.35 9.65 -5.92
C LEU A 29 -11.31 11.16 -5.71
N SER A 30 -11.59 11.92 -6.78
CA SER A 30 -11.72 13.37 -6.70
C SER A 30 -12.68 13.71 -5.57
N SER A 31 -12.27 14.63 -4.68
CA SER A 31 -13.19 15.22 -3.73
C SER A 31 -14.20 16.01 -4.55
N THR A 32 -15.41 15.48 -4.71
CA THR A 32 -16.47 16.26 -5.32
C THR A 32 -16.70 17.43 -4.37
N ASN A 33 -16.62 18.66 -4.87
CA ASN A 33 -16.76 19.90 -4.09
C ASN A 33 -18.21 20.14 -3.62
N ASP A 34 -18.98 19.08 -3.47
CA ASP A 34 -20.35 19.14 -2.99
C ASP A 34 -20.25 19.47 -1.50
N GLY A 35 -20.56 20.73 -1.16
CA GLY A 35 -20.35 21.37 0.14
C GLY A 35 -21.17 20.79 1.30
N GLY A 36 -21.15 19.48 1.48
CA GLY A 36 -21.90 18.74 2.48
C GLY A 36 -21.99 17.26 2.14
N ALA A 37 -20.85 16.57 2.02
CA ALA A 37 -20.85 15.12 1.76
C ALA A 37 -21.69 14.40 2.82
N LEU A 38 -22.77 13.77 2.39
CA LEU A 38 -23.65 13.00 3.27
C LEU A 38 -22.88 11.78 3.80
N LEU A 39 -23.18 11.35 5.03
CA LEU A 39 -22.62 10.13 5.64
C LEU A 39 -22.56 8.90 4.69
N PRO A 40 -23.59 8.60 3.86
CA PRO A 40 -23.51 7.54 2.85
C PRO A 40 -22.39 7.71 1.82
N ASP A 41 -22.05 8.93 1.39
CA ASP A 41 -20.98 9.16 0.42
C ASP A 41 -19.60 8.87 1.02
N VAL A 42 -19.41 9.26 2.28
CA VAL A 42 -18.20 8.91 3.04
C VAL A 42 -18.09 7.40 3.18
N ALA A 43 -19.17 6.72 3.57
CA ALA A 43 -19.20 5.27 3.72
C ALA A 43 -18.85 4.54 2.41
N ARG A 44 -19.42 4.97 1.27
CA ARG A 44 -19.11 4.41 -0.06
C ARG A 44 -17.64 4.60 -0.45
N ARG A 45 -17.07 5.77 -0.16
CA ARG A 45 -15.63 6.06 -0.41
C ARG A 45 -14.72 5.19 0.48
N VAL A 46 -15.06 5.05 1.76
CA VAL A 46 -14.31 4.19 2.69
C VAL A 46 -14.38 2.72 2.24
N LEU A 47 -15.57 2.24 1.88
CA LEU A 47 -15.77 0.87 1.39
C LEU A 47 -14.99 0.62 0.09
N TRP A 48 -15.00 1.58 -0.85
CA TRP A 48 -14.19 1.50 -2.06
C TRP A 48 -12.69 1.42 -1.74
N TRP A 49 -12.20 2.27 -0.83
CA TRP A 49 -10.80 2.28 -0.45
C TRP A 49 -10.38 0.97 0.25
N ALA A 50 -11.23 0.47 1.14
CA ALA A 50 -11.06 -0.82 1.79
C ALA A 50 -11.02 -1.96 0.75
N ASN A 51 -11.94 -1.98 -0.22
CA ASN A 51 -11.92 -2.97 -1.30
C ASN A 51 -10.59 -2.96 -2.06
N VAL A 52 -10.17 -1.79 -2.55
CA VAL A 52 -8.94 -1.65 -3.33
C VAL A 52 -7.71 -2.11 -2.54
N LEU A 53 -7.59 -1.71 -1.27
CA LEU A 53 -6.43 -2.08 -0.46
C LEU A 53 -6.46 -3.52 0.01
N LEU A 54 -7.57 -4.00 0.55
CA LEU A 54 -7.64 -5.35 1.11
C LEU A 54 -7.55 -6.42 0.03
N VAL A 55 -8.15 -6.20 -1.14
CA VAL A 55 -8.00 -7.11 -2.28
C VAL A 55 -6.59 -7.03 -2.84
N GLY A 56 -6.03 -5.83 -3.03
CA GLY A 56 -4.64 -5.66 -3.48
C GLY A 56 -3.61 -6.31 -2.53
N GLY A 57 -3.84 -6.15 -1.23
CA GLY A 57 -3.08 -6.78 -0.14
C GLY A 57 -3.25 -8.27 -0.09
N GLY A 58 -4.47 -8.78 -0.24
CA GLY A 58 -4.74 -10.22 -0.33
C GLY A 58 -4.01 -10.86 -1.50
N VAL A 59 -4.02 -10.24 -2.68
CA VAL A 59 -3.26 -10.73 -3.85
C VAL A 59 -1.76 -10.76 -3.57
N ALA A 60 -1.20 -9.67 -3.02
CA ALA A 60 0.22 -9.62 -2.67
C ALA A 60 0.58 -10.66 -1.61
N GLY A 61 -0.26 -10.80 -0.58
CA GLY A 61 -0.15 -11.77 0.49
C GLY A 61 -0.17 -13.22 0.01
N VAL A 62 -1.11 -13.58 -0.87
CA VAL A 62 -1.18 -14.93 -1.46
C VAL A 62 0.06 -15.23 -2.30
N CYS A 63 0.48 -14.30 -3.16
CA CYS A 63 1.55 -14.57 -4.13
C CYS A 63 2.94 -14.54 -3.48
N MET A 64 3.22 -13.52 -2.65
CA MET A 64 4.56 -13.27 -2.13
C MET A 64 4.75 -13.85 -0.72
N ALA A 65 3.88 -13.50 0.23
CA ALA A 65 4.02 -13.97 1.61
C ALA A 65 3.66 -15.46 1.75
N GLY A 66 2.55 -15.91 1.13
CA GLY A 66 2.07 -17.29 1.18
C GLY A 66 2.84 -18.21 0.25
N ALA A 67 2.55 -18.15 -1.06
CA ALA A 67 3.16 -19.04 -2.05
C ALA A 67 4.69 -18.81 -2.17
N GLY A 68 5.13 -17.55 -2.25
CA GLY A 68 6.54 -17.20 -2.27
C GLY A 68 7.29 -17.67 -1.03
N GLY A 69 6.75 -17.41 0.16
CA GLY A 69 7.31 -17.92 1.42
C GLY A 69 7.44 -19.44 1.43
N ARG A 70 6.45 -20.19 0.93
CA ARG A 70 6.52 -21.65 0.82
C ARG A 70 7.65 -22.12 -0.11
N LEU A 71 7.80 -21.48 -1.27
CA LEU A 71 8.84 -21.81 -2.23
C LEU A 71 10.23 -21.51 -1.68
N VAL A 72 10.38 -20.38 -0.99
CA VAL A 72 11.64 -20.02 -0.33
C VAL A 72 12.00 -21.04 0.73
N MET A 73 11.08 -21.42 1.61
CA MET A 73 11.35 -22.45 2.63
C MET A 73 11.75 -23.78 1.99
N ARG A 74 11.14 -24.16 0.87
CA ARG A 74 11.51 -25.38 0.14
C ARG A 74 12.88 -25.27 -0.54
N LEU A 75 13.20 -24.11 -1.10
CA LEU A 75 14.51 -23.83 -1.69
C LEU A 75 15.61 -23.95 -0.63
N LEU A 76 15.41 -23.34 0.53
CA LEU A 76 16.38 -23.38 1.62
C LEU A 76 16.53 -24.79 2.21
N ALA A 77 15.44 -25.54 2.35
CA ALA A 77 15.51 -26.95 2.76
C ALA A 77 16.30 -27.80 1.75
N ALA A 78 16.14 -27.56 0.44
CA ALA A 78 16.89 -28.27 -0.59
C ALA A 78 18.40 -27.97 -0.57
N THR A 79 18.81 -26.87 0.04
CA THR A 79 20.23 -26.51 0.23
C THR A 79 20.83 -27.01 1.55
N SER A 80 20.03 -27.63 2.43
CA SER A 80 20.44 -28.15 3.74
C SER A 80 19.97 -29.60 3.93
N PRO A 81 20.52 -30.57 3.17
CA PRO A 81 20.08 -31.97 3.24
C PRO A 81 20.35 -32.63 4.60
N GLU A 82 21.31 -32.11 5.36
CA GLU A 82 21.70 -32.61 6.68
C GLU A 82 20.59 -32.46 7.74
N ASP A 83 19.61 -31.57 7.49
CA ASP A 83 18.54 -31.20 8.42
C ASP A 83 17.16 -31.77 8.03
N ASP A 84 17.11 -32.67 7.05
CA ASP A 84 15.87 -33.33 6.65
C ASP A 84 15.22 -34.08 7.83
N ASN A 85 13.88 -33.97 7.94
CA ASN A 85 13.04 -34.55 9.01
C ASN A 85 13.17 -33.95 10.42
N ARG A 86 13.82 -32.78 10.58
CA ARG A 86 13.78 -32.05 11.86
C ARG A 86 12.49 -31.23 11.99
N PHE A 87 12.04 -30.98 13.22
CA PHE A 87 10.90 -30.11 13.49
C PHE A 87 11.33 -28.64 13.58
N THR A 88 10.60 -27.75 12.91
CA THR A 88 10.69 -26.28 13.09
C THR A 88 10.12 -25.86 14.45
N GLU A 89 10.34 -24.62 14.89
CA GLU A 89 9.70 -24.06 16.10
C GLU A 89 8.16 -24.15 16.05
N ASN A 90 7.58 -24.08 14.84
CA ASN A 90 6.13 -24.19 14.63
C ASN A 90 5.61 -25.64 14.51
N GLY A 91 6.39 -26.64 14.92
CA GLY A 91 5.99 -28.05 14.93
C GLY A 91 5.81 -28.68 13.55
N SER A 92 6.21 -28.00 12.47
CA SER A 92 6.20 -28.54 11.11
C SER A 92 7.48 -29.32 10.84
N VAL A 93 7.38 -30.45 10.14
CA VAL A 93 8.54 -31.20 9.65
C VAL A 93 9.17 -30.42 8.50
N ILE A 94 10.48 -30.14 8.61
CA ILE A 94 11.25 -29.47 7.57
C ILE A 94 11.19 -30.30 6.29
N GLY A 95 10.92 -29.64 5.17
CA GLY A 95 10.81 -30.28 3.86
C GLY A 95 9.42 -30.87 3.54
N GLU A 96 8.54 -31.11 4.52
CA GLU A 96 7.22 -31.68 4.25
C GLU A 96 6.25 -30.63 3.73
N ILE A 97 5.56 -30.92 2.62
CA ILE A 97 4.49 -30.08 2.06
C ILE A 97 3.13 -30.71 2.31
N SER A 98 2.55 -30.36 3.45
CA SER A 98 1.18 -30.70 3.77
C SER A 98 0.19 -29.68 3.19
N VAL A 99 -1.00 -30.16 2.84
CA VAL A 99 -2.13 -29.31 2.42
C VAL A 99 -2.51 -28.35 3.55
N GLY A 100 -2.52 -28.84 4.80
CA GLY A 100 -2.81 -28.03 5.99
C GLY A 100 -1.80 -26.90 6.20
N GLY A 101 -0.50 -27.21 6.13
CA GLY A 101 0.56 -26.19 6.29
C GLY A 101 0.55 -25.15 5.17
N THR A 102 0.25 -25.57 3.94
CA THR A 102 0.13 -24.63 2.81
C THR A 102 -1.11 -23.75 2.95
N GLY A 103 -2.27 -24.32 3.31
CA GLY A 103 -3.49 -23.58 3.56
C GLY A 103 -3.32 -22.56 4.68
N PHE A 104 -2.67 -22.95 5.78
CA PHE A 104 -2.34 -22.05 6.89
C PHE A 104 -1.46 -20.88 6.44
N LEU A 105 -0.38 -21.15 5.70
CA LEU A 105 0.49 -20.08 5.18
C LEU A 105 -0.20 -19.16 4.19
N LEU A 106 -1.14 -19.66 3.38
CA LEU A 106 -1.93 -18.82 2.49
C LEU A 106 -2.86 -17.88 3.28
N VAL A 107 -3.56 -18.39 4.29
CA VAL A 107 -4.43 -17.57 5.16
C VAL A 107 -3.61 -16.54 5.93
N GLN A 108 -2.48 -16.95 6.51
CA GLN A 108 -1.56 -16.04 7.19
C GLN A 108 -0.99 -14.99 6.23
N GLY A 109 -0.60 -15.41 5.01
CA GLY A 109 -0.13 -14.51 3.95
C GLY A 109 -1.18 -13.48 3.57
N ILE A 110 -2.46 -13.86 3.44
CA ILE A 110 -3.58 -12.94 3.21
C ILE A 110 -3.68 -11.92 4.35
N ALA A 111 -3.67 -12.38 5.61
CA ALA A 111 -3.80 -11.50 6.77
C ALA A 111 -2.64 -10.48 6.84
N ILE A 112 -1.39 -10.93 6.67
CA ILE A 112 -0.21 -10.06 6.61
C ILE A 112 -0.31 -9.11 5.41
N GLY A 113 -0.73 -9.61 4.25
CA GLY A 113 -0.89 -8.82 3.04
C GLY A 113 -1.90 -7.68 3.19
N MET A 114 -3.01 -7.92 3.88
CA MET A 114 -3.97 -6.86 4.21
C MET A 114 -3.43 -5.84 5.19
N LEU A 115 -2.83 -6.32 6.28
CA LEU A 115 -2.30 -5.43 7.31
C LEU A 115 -1.29 -4.47 6.70
N THR A 116 -0.37 -5.02 5.89
CA THR A 116 0.60 -4.23 5.14
C THR A 116 -0.07 -3.34 4.08
N ALA A 117 -1.16 -3.77 3.42
CA ALA A 117 -1.90 -2.89 2.51
C ALA A 117 -2.51 -1.66 3.18
N LEU A 118 -3.03 -1.80 4.40
CA LEU A 118 -3.57 -0.69 5.18
C LEU A 118 -2.46 0.31 5.54
N VAL A 119 -1.32 -0.20 6.01
CA VAL A 119 -0.13 0.63 6.29
C VAL A 119 0.36 1.31 5.02
N TYR A 120 0.47 0.59 3.90
CA TYR A 120 0.80 1.17 2.59
C TYR A 120 -0.17 2.29 2.20
N GLY A 121 -1.48 2.08 2.40
CA GLY A 121 -2.51 3.09 2.16
C GLY A 121 -2.26 4.41 2.88
N LEU A 122 -1.69 4.35 4.09
CA LEU A 122 -1.30 5.53 4.88
C LEU A 122 0.02 6.13 4.40
N LEU A 123 1.01 5.28 4.08
CA LEU A 123 2.36 5.72 3.72
C LEU A 123 2.50 6.20 2.27
N ARG A 124 1.63 5.72 1.36
CA ARG A 124 1.76 5.94 -0.09
C ARG A 124 1.85 7.39 -0.51
N ARG A 125 1.28 8.32 0.27
CA ARG A 125 1.33 9.76 -0.02
C ARG A 125 2.74 10.34 0.09
N TRP A 126 3.64 9.67 0.81
CA TRP A 126 5.02 10.10 1.00
C TRP A 126 6.00 9.29 0.15
N LEU A 127 5.58 8.13 -0.34
CA LEU A 127 6.37 7.26 -1.21
C LEU A 127 6.38 7.79 -2.66
N PRO A 128 7.39 7.42 -3.47
CA PRO A 128 7.35 7.60 -4.92
C PRO A 128 6.12 6.93 -5.53
N ALA A 129 5.65 7.40 -6.68
CA ALA A 129 4.54 6.76 -7.37
C ALA A 129 4.98 5.46 -8.08
N GLY A 130 4.04 4.53 -8.25
CA GLY A 130 4.24 3.29 -9.03
C GLY A 130 5.14 2.26 -8.33
N ARG A 131 5.89 1.48 -9.13
CA ARG A 131 6.69 0.34 -8.65
C ARG A 131 7.80 0.73 -7.68
N ALA A 132 8.48 1.85 -7.94
CA ALA A 132 9.54 2.33 -7.07
C ALA A 132 9.04 2.62 -5.65
N GLY A 133 7.83 3.17 -5.52
CA GLY A 133 7.19 3.37 -4.22
C GLY A 133 6.87 2.06 -3.50
N GLY A 134 6.39 1.07 -4.25
CA GLY A 134 6.15 -0.27 -3.72
C GLY A 134 7.43 -0.98 -3.29
N ALA A 135 8.51 -0.90 -4.08
CA ALA A 135 9.82 -1.46 -3.73
C ALA A 135 10.39 -0.81 -2.46
N LEU A 136 10.35 0.53 -2.38
CA LEU A 136 10.76 1.26 -1.17
C LEU A 136 9.90 0.87 0.04
N TYR A 137 8.60 0.68 -0.15
CA TYR A 137 7.71 0.21 0.92
C TYR A 137 8.06 -1.21 1.38
N GLY A 138 8.33 -2.14 0.46
CA GLY A 138 8.78 -3.49 0.77
C GLY A 138 10.10 -3.51 1.54
N LEU A 139 11.04 -2.63 1.17
CA LEU A 139 12.29 -2.45 1.90
C LEU A 139 12.06 -1.88 3.32
N LEU A 140 11.20 -0.88 3.47
CA LEU A 140 10.85 -0.33 4.78
C LEU A 140 10.17 -1.38 5.67
N LEU A 141 9.30 -2.22 5.10
CA LEU A 141 8.70 -3.35 5.80
C LEU A 141 9.75 -4.35 6.26
N LEU A 142 10.69 -4.71 5.38
CA LEU A 142 11.80 -5.61 5.72
C LEU A 142 12.59 -5.06 6.91
N LEU A 143 13.00 -3.79 6.84
CA LEU A 143 13.73 -3.12 7.92
C LEU A 143 12.90 -3.10 9.22
N ALA A 144 11.64 -2.68 9.17
CA ALA A 144 10.80 -2.61 10.35
C ALA A 144 10.56 -4.00 10.97
N LEU A 145 10.18 -5.00 10.18
CA LEU A 145 9.94 -6.36 10.68
C LEU A 145 11.22 -6.99 11.22
N SER A 146 12.37 -6.76 10.57
CA SER A 146 13.66 -7.25 11.07
C SER A 146 13.96 -6.72 12.47
N THR A 147 13.60 -5.47 12.77
CA THR A 147 13.87 -4.86 14.07
C THR A 147 12.81 -5.13 15.14
N VAL A 148 11.55 -5.30 14.75
CA VAL A 148 10.41 -5.39 15.69
C VAL A 148 10.09 -6.83 16.06
N LEU A 149 10.10 -7.73 15.08
CA LEU A 149 9.77 -9.14 15.29
C LEU A 149 11.03 -9.99 15.51
N ASP A 150 12.20 -9.39 15.32
CA ASP A 150 13.52 -10.02 15.38
C ASP A 150 13.61 -11.41 14.72
N PRO A 151 13.03 -11.60 13.51
CA PRO A 151 13.08 -12.90 12.85
C PRO A 151 14.52 -13.29 12.52
N LEU A 152 15.40 -12.31 12.31
CA LEU A 152 16.79 -12.49 11.91
C LEU A 152 17.76 -12.55 13.10
N ARG A 153 17.26 -12.86 14.30
CA ARG A 153 18.13 -13.04 15.46
C ARG A 153 19.11 -14.20 15.25
N PRO A 154 20.38 -14.08 15.68
CA PRO A 154 21.40 -15.12 15.45
C PRO A 154 21.05 -16.47 16.09
N ASP A 155 20.28 -16.43 17.17
CA ASP A 155 19.77 -17.56 17.93
C ASP A 155 18.46 -18.13 17.36
N ASN A 156 17.95 -17.60 16.24
CA ASN A 156 16.76 -18.17 15.62
C ASN A 156 17.11 -19.52 15.03
N ARG A 157 16.56 -20.56 15.65
CA ARG A 157 16.77 -21.95 15.25
C ARG A 157 16.37 -22.17 13.79
N ASP A 158 15.34 -21.49 13.31
CA ASP A 158 14.89 -21.59 11.92
C ASP A 158 15.89 -20.99 10.91
N PHE A 159 16.81 -20.11 11.32
CA PHE A 159 17.88 -19.59 10.44
C PHE A 159 19.17 -20.42 10.52
N GLN A 160 19.41 -21.10 11.64
CA GLN A 160 20.55 -22.00 11.79
C GLN A 160 20.37 -23.31 11.01
N ILE A 161 19.12 -23.72 10.80
CA ILE A 161 18.78 -25.00 10.17
C ILE A 161 18.59 -24.87 8.64
N VAL A 162 18.26 -23.67 8.14
CA VAL A 162 17.64 -23.54 6.81
C VAL A 162 18.53 -22.72 5.86
N GLY A 163 19.41 -23.44 5.15
CA GLY A 163 20.26 -22.95 4.06
C GLY A 163 21.44 -22.06 4.46
N PRO A 164 22.34 -21.74 3.51
CA PRO A 164 23.38 -20.73 3.71
C PRO A 164 22.72 -19.39 4.09
N GLY A 165 23.11 -18.79 5.21
CA GLY A 165 22.45 -17.59 5.73
C GLY A 165 22.31 -16.45 4.72
N TRP A 166 23.30 -16.25 3.86
CA TRP A 166 23.27 -15.24 2.79
C TRP A 166 22.13 -15.48 1.77
N LEU A 167 21.83 -16.75 1.46
CA LEU A 167 20.78 -17.11 0.51
C LEU A 167 19.42 -16.76 1.09
N SER A 168 19.17 -17.13 2.35
CA SER A 168 17.96 -16.81 3.10
C SER A 168 17.69 -15.30 3.10
N VAL A 169 18.72 -14.51 3.44
CA VAL A 169 18.67 -13.05 3.38
C VAL A 169 18.26 -12.56 2.00
N ALA A 170 18.92 -13.04 0.94
CA ALA A 170 18.67 -12.58 -0.41
C ALA A 170 17.24 -12.88 -0.87
N VAL A 171 16.76 -14.10 -0.65
CA VAL A 171 15.44 -14.53 -1.13
C VAL A 171 14.29 -13.93 -0.31
N PHE A 172 14.41 -13.79 1.01
CA PHE A 172 13.41 -13.09 1.81
C PHE A 172 13.38 -11.59 1.54
N SER A 173 14.54 -10.98 1.29
CA SER A 173 14.60 -9.58 0.85
C SER A 173 13.90 -9.39 -0.50
N ALA A 174 14.16 -10.29 -1.46
CA ALA A 174 13.48 -10.29 -2.74
C ALA A 174 11.96 -10.46 -2.60
N LEU A 175 11.49 -11.35 -1.71
CA LEU A 175 10.06 -11.50 -1.42
C LEU A 175 9.46 -10.25 -0.79
N ALA A 176 10.13 -9.60 0.17
CA ALA A 176 9.62 -8.40 0.82
C ALA A 176 9.50 -7.23 -0.17
N ILE A 177 10.53 -7.01 -1.00
CA ILE A 177 10.53 -6.00 -2.07
C ILE A 177 9.46 -6.34 -3.12
N GLY A 178 9.36 -7.61 -3.51
CA GLY A 178 8.35 -8.12 -4.44
C GLY A 178 6.93 -7.92 -3.92
N HIS A 179 6.69 -8.17 -2.63
CA HIS A 179 5.42 -7.94 -1.93
C HIS A 179 4.99 -6.48 -2.00
N GLY A 180 5.87 -5.56 -1.58
CA GLY A 180 5.57 -4.13 -1.63
C GLY A 180 5.33 -3.63 -3.07
N THR A 181 6.10 -4.12 -4.03
CA THR A 181 5.96 -3.76 -5.45
C THR A 181 4.64 -4.28 -6.03
N LEU A 182 4.31 -5.55 -5.78
CA LEU A 182 3.07 -6.17 -6.24
C LEU A 182 1.85 -5.46 -5.62
N LEU A 183 1.89 -5.17 -4.33
CA LEU A 183 0.86 -4.41 -3.63
C LEU A 183 0.63 -3.03 -4.28
N ALA A 184 1.70 -2.29 -4.58
CA ALA A 184 1.59 -0.99 -5.23
C ALA A 184 0.94 -1.10 -6.63
N VAL A 185 1.32 -2.12 -7.41
CA VAL A 185 0.77 -2.37 -8.74
C VAL A 185 -0.71 -2.77 -8.67
N THR A 186 -1.06 -3.75 -7.83
CA THR A 186 -2.43 -4.27 -7.74
C THR A 186 -3.39 -3.21 -7.22
N THR A 187 -2.98 -2.44 -6.21
CA THR A 187 -3.82 -1.34 -5.68
C THR A 187 -3.99 -0.22 -6.69
N ALA A 188 -2.95 0.16 -7.45
CA ALA A 188 -3.08 1.15 -8.52
C ALA A 188 -4.01 0.65 -9.65
N TRP A 189 -3.87 -0.60 -10.05
CA TRP A 189 -4.72 -1.25 -11.03
C TRP A 189 -6.18 -1.32 -10.59
N LEU A 190 -6.44 -1.78 -9.37
CA LEU A 190 -7.78 -1.86 -8.78
C LEU A 190 -8.40 -0.47 -8.66
N SER A 191 -7.63 0.54 -8.25
CA SER A 191 -8.12 1.91 -8.09
C SER A 191 -8.68 2.52 -9.38
N ARG A 192 -8.25 2.05 -10.56
CA ARG A 192 -8.80 2.52 -11.84
C ARG A 192 -10.01 1.74 -12.32
N ARG A 193 -10.14 0.47 -11.92
CA ARG A 193 -11.12 -0.46 -12.49
C ARG A 193 -12.35 -0.63 -11.62
N VAL A 194 -12.18 -0.51 -10.31
CA VAL A 194 -13.28 -0.67 -9.36
C VAL A 194 -14.05 0.66 -9.30
N PRO A 195 -15.32 0.71 -9.72
CA PRO A 195 -16.15 1.90 -9.54
C PRO A 195 -16.52 2.08 -8.06
N VAL A 196 -16.82 3.31 -7.66
CA VAL A 196 -17.48 3.56 -6.37
C VAL A 196 -18.87 2.93 -6.42
N MET A 197 -19.25 2.23 -5.35
CA MET A 197 -20.57 1.59 -5.26
C MET A 197 -21.70 2.62 -5.36
N GLY A 198 -22.30 2.72 -6.54
CA GLY A 198 -23.43 3.61 -6.83
C GLY A 198 -24.71 2.87 -7.20
N ALA A 199 -24.57 1.69 -7.82
CA ALA A 199 -25.67 0.83 -8.23
C ALA A 199 -25.44 -0.65 -7.84
N VAL A 200 -26.50 -1.45 -7.81
CA VAL A 200 -26.44 -2.89 -7.47
C VAL A 200 -25.52 -3.66 -8.41
N LYS A 201 -25.45 -3.28 -9.70
CA LYS A 201 -24.53 -3.88 -10.68
C LYS A 201 -23.05 -3.73 -10.31
N ASP A 202 -22.71 -2.75 -9.46
CA ASP A 202 -21.33 -2.51 -9.03
C ASP A 202 -20.91 -3.53 -7.96
N LEU A 203 -21.86 -4.22 -7.31
CA LEU A 203 -21.60 -5.19 -6.24
C LEU A 203 -20.66 -6.32 -6.68
N ARG A 204 -20.66 -6.68 -7.97
CA ARG A 204 -19.75 -7.69 -8.53
C ARG A 204 -18.27 -7.36 -8.32
N TRP A 205 -17.91 -6.07 -8.26
CA TRP A 205 -16.54 -5.61 -8.02
C TRP A 205 -16.10 -5.75 -6.56
N TYR A 206 -17.03 -6.05 -5.66
CA TYR A 206 -16.79 -6.25 -4.23
C TYR A 206 -16.87 -7.73 -3.82
N ILE A 207 -17.20 -8.64 -4.75
CA ILE A 207 -17.13 -10.10 -4.52
C ILE A 207 -15.74 -10.54 -4.04
N PRO A 208 -14.61 -10.05 -4.63
CA PRO A 208 -13.29 -10.44 -4.14
C PRO A 208 -13.05 -10.02 -2.69
N LEU A 209 -13.52 -8.84 -2.28
CA LEU A 209 -13.45 -8.41 -0.88
C LEU A 209 -14.26 -9.35 0.02
N ALA A 210 -15.49 -9.69 -0.36
CA ALA A 210 -16.31 -10.61 0.42
C ALA A 210 -15.63 -11.98 0.58
N LEU A 211 -15.08 -12.55 -0.50
CA LEU A 211 -14.34 -13.81 -0.47
C LEU A 211 -13.16 -13.73 0.50
N VAL A 212 -12.40 -12.65 0.39
CA VAL A 212 -11.22 -12.41 1.20
C VAL A 212 -11.58 -12.25 2.69
N LEU A 213 -12.69 -11.57 3.02
CA LEU A 213 -13.21 -11.46 4.39
C LEU A 213 -13.70 -12.81 4.93
N VAL A 214 -14.35 -13.63 4.10
CA VAL A 214 -14.77 -14.99 4.48
C VAL A 214 -13.57 -15.86 4.84
N LEU A 215 -12.49 -15.78 4.06
CA LEU A 215 -11.25 -16.54 4.31
C LEU A 215 -10.57 -16.19 5.63
N LEU A 216 -10.71 -14.94 6.10
CA LEU A 216 -10.18 -14.50 7.40
C LEU A 216 -11.00 -14.97 8.59
N GLY A 217 -12.25 -15.37 8.35
CA GLY A 217 -13.20 -15.68 9.41
C GLY A 217 -13.58 -14.46 10.27
N PRO A 218 -14.45 -14.66 11.27
CA PRO A 218 -15.04 -13.55 12.05
C PRO A 218 -14.01 -12.68 12.77
N ALA A 219 -13.00 -13.31 13.39
CA ALA A 219 -11.96 -12.58 14.13
C ALA A 219 -11.15 -11.65 13.23
N GLY A 220 -10.74 -12.14 12.05
CA GLY A 220 -10.01 -11.32 11.09
C GLY A 220 -10.86 -10.17 10.54
N VAL A 221 -12.16 -10.41 10.30
CA VAL A 221 -13.10 -9.35 9.90
C VAL A 221 -13.21 -8.26 10.95
N ILE A 222 -13.31 -8.62 12.24
CA ILE A 222 -13.40 -7.66 13.35
C ILE A 222 -12.15 -6.78 13.41
N VAL A 223 -10.96 -7.38 13.30
CA VAL A 223 -9.69 -6.64 13.32
C VAL A 223 -9.61 -5.68 12.14
N VAL A 224 -9.91 -6.15 10.93
CA VAL A 224 -9.88 -5.32 9.73
C VAL A 224 -10.89 -4.17 9.82
N ALA A 225 -12.11 -4.44 10.29
CA ALA A 225 -13.13 -3.43 10.50
C ALA A 225 -12.71 -2.39 11.54
N GLY A 226 -12.09 -2.82 12.65
CA GLY A 226 -11.56 -1.95 13.69
C GLY A 226 -10.47 -1.01 13.16
N ILE A 227 -9.53 -1.52 12.36
CA ILE A 227 -8.48 -0.70 11.75
C ILE A 227 -9.08 0.31 10.77
N ILE A 228 -10.02 -0.11 9.92
CA ILE A 228 -10.69 0.79 8.97
C ILE A 228 -11.43 1.89 9.72
N ALA A 229 -12.16 1.55 10.78
CA ALA A 229 -12.88 2.51 11.61
C ALA A 229 -11.91 3.52 12.26
N ALA A 230 -10.81 3.05 12.85
CA ALA A 230 -9.80 3.91 13.46
C ALA A 230 -9.18 4.89 12.44
N VAL A 231 -8.84 4.40 11.24
CA VAL A 231 -8.33 5.24 10.15
C VAL A 231 -9.38 6.27 9.71
N GLY A 232 -10.64 5.85 9.56
CA GLY A 232 -11.75 6.74 9.20
C GLY A 232 -11.96 7.86 10.21
N VAL A 233 -11.94 7.54 11.51
CA VAL A 233 -12.05 8.52 12.62
C VAL A 233 -10.86 9.48 12.61
N LEU A 234 -9.64 9.00 12.41
CA LEU A 234 -8.45 9.84 12.32
C LEU A 234 -8.53 10.82 11.13
N TRP A 235 -9.10 10.38 10.01
CA TRP A 235 -9.30 11.24 8.84
C TRP A 235 -10.39 12.28 9.06
N ALA A 236 -11.53 11.88 9.64
CA ALA A 236 -12.63 12.78 9.96
C ALA A 236 -12.19 13.86 10.95
N SER A 237 -11.49 13.49 12.03
CA SER A 237 -10.95 14.43 13.02
C SER A 237 -9.94 15.40 12.40
N ALA A 238 -9.05 14.93 11.53
CA ALA A 238 -8.11 15.78 10.80
C ALA A 238 -8.79 16.73 9.81
N ALA A 239 -9.95 16.37 9.26
CA ALA A 239 -10.76 17.22 8.40
C ALA A 239 -11.51 18.30 9.20
N VAL A 240 -12.13 17.93 10.33
CA VAL A 240 -12.81 18.86 11.24
C VAL A 240 -11.82 19.89 11.80
N LYS A 241 -10.66 19.44 12.28
CA LYS A 241 -9.60 20.34 12.78
C LYS A 241 -9.14 21.33 11.71
N ARG A 242 -9.09 20.90 10.44
CA ARG A 242 -8.76 21.79 9.32
C ARG A 242 -9.82 22.86 9.08
N ARG A 243 -11.12 22.50 9.14
CA ARG A 243 -12.23 23.47 9.02
C ARG A 243 -12.25 24.49 10.15
N LEU A 244 -12.00 24.06 11.39
CA LEU A 244 -11.90 24.96 12.54
C LEU A 244 -10.72 25.92 12.43
N GLN A 245 -9.57 25.43 11.92
CA GLN A 245 -8.38 26.26 11.72
C GLN A 245 -8.48 27.22 10.54
N SER A 246 -9.28 26.92 9.50
CA SER A 246 -9.44 27.86 8.38
C SER A 246 -10.12 29.14 8.82
N GLY A 247 -10.90 29.12 9.93
CA GLY A 247 -11.43 30.34 10.54
C GLY A 247 -12.18 31.26 9.57
N GLU A 248 -12.62 30.72 8.45
CA GLU A 248 -13.32 31.45 7.41
C GLU A 248 -14.78 31.34 7.83
N PRO A 249 -15.33 32.35 8.54
CA PRO A 249 -16.76 32.38 8.76
C PRO A 249 -17.39 32.23 7.39
N ASP A 250 -18.42 31.38 7.28
CA ASP A 250 -19.25 31.24 6.09
C ASP A 250 -19.73 32.64 5.69
N ARG A 251 -18.91 33.37 4.92
CA ARG A 251 -19.33 34.59 4.25
C ARG A 251 -20.30 34.05 3.21
N PRO A 252 -21.61 34.29 3.37
CA PRO A 252 -22.58 33.77 2.44
C PRO A 252 -22.16 34.22 1.04
N ALA A 253 -21.91 33.26 0.15
CA ALA A 253 -21.43 33.46 -1.21
C ALA A 253 -22.32 34.40 -2.05
N ALA A 254 -23.47 34.82 -1.51
CA ALA A 254 -24.39 35.76 -2.11
C ALA A 254 -23.93 37.24 -2.07
N ALA A 255 -22.92 37.62 -1.27
CA ALA A 255 -22.57 39.04 -1.11
C ALA A 255 -21.62 39.61 -2.17
N ASP A 256 -20.76 38.80 -2.80
CA ASP A 256 -19.68 39.30 -3.68
C ASP A 256 -19.98 39.22 -5.19
N GLN A 257 -21.10 38.61 -5.60
CA GLN A 257 -21.54 38.65 -7.01
C GLN A 257 -22.16 39.99 -7.42
N ARG A 258 -22.37 40.94 -6.49
CA ARG A 258 -23.07 42.20 -6.77
C ARG A 258 -22.20 43.40 -7.18
N LEU A 259 -20.87 43.29 -7.27
CA LEU A 259 -20.00 44.47 -7.47
C LEU A 259 -18.94 44.40 -8.57
N VAL A 260 -19.05 43.46 -9.51
CA VAL A 260 -18.34 43.54 -10.81
C VAL A 260 -19.33 43.43 -11.98
N MET A 261 -20.43 44.16 -11.89
CA MET A 261 -20.91 44.89 -13.06
C MET A 261 -20.08 46.17 -13.10
N THR A 262 -18.84 46.09 -13.58
CA THR A 262 -18.19 47.28 -14.13
C THR A 262 -19.07 47.72 -15.28
N ALA A 263 -19.79 48.81 -15.04
CA ALA A 263 -20.52 49.56 -16.03
C ALA A 263 -19.68 49.65 -17.31
N GLY A 264 -20.16 49.01 -18.38
CA GLY A 264 -19.64 49.26 -19.71
C GLY A 264 -19.86 50.73 -20.02
N GLN A 265 -18.78 51.49 -20.13
CA GLN A 265 -18.83 52.73 -20.89
C GLN A 265 -18.94 52.36 -22.38
N PRO A 266 -19.97 52.85 -23.10
CA PRO A 266 -20.00 52.76 -24.56
C PRO A 266 -19.02 53.80 -25.12
N GLY A 267 -17.83 53.35 -25.54
CA GLY A 267 -16.90 54.13 -26.35
C GLY A 267 -17.25 53.99 -27.84
N PRO A 268 -17.20 55.07 -28.64
CA PRO A 268 -17.66 55.07 -30.03
C PRO A 268 -16.70 54.31 -30.95
N ALA A 269 -17.29 53.77 -32.02
CA ALA A 269 -16.65 53.03 -33.08
C ALA A 269 -15.42 53.75 -33.65
N ALA A 270 -14.29 53.04 -33.69
CA ALA A 270 -13.15 53.38 -34.52
C ALA A 270 -12.69 52.12 -35.24
N GLU A 271 -12.80 52.20 -36.56
CA GLU A 271 -12.44 51.24 -37.58
C GLU A 271 -10.95 50.88 -37.62
N ASN A 272 -10.72 49.64 -38.08
CA ASN A 272 -9.58 49.21 -38.90
C ASN A 272 -8.16 49.28 -38.30
N GLY A 273 -7.71 48.14 -37.76
CA GLY A 273 -6.30 47.91 -37.47
C GLY A 273 -6.00 46.43 -37.22
N MET A 274 -5.40 45.78 -38.22
CA MET A 274 -4.82 44.44 -38.13
C MET A 274 -3.67 44.47 -37.11
N GLY A 275 -3.96 44.15 -35.84
CA GLY A 275 -3.01 44.34 -34.74
C GLY A 275 -3.13 43.25 -33.68
N ALA A 276 -2.05 42.49 -33.54
CA ALA A 276 -1.63 41.66 -32.41
C ALA A 276 -2.74 40.97 -31.58
N ALA A 277 -2.81 39.64 -31.71
CA ALA A 277 -3.59 38.81 -30.80
C ALA A 277 -3.20 39.13 -29.34
N PRO A 278 -4.16 39.52 -28.48
CA PRO A 278 -3.87 39.83 -27.09
C PRO A 278 -3.41 38.55 -26.39
N SER A 279 -2.14 38.50 -26.03
CA SER A 279 -1.59 37.49 -25.15
C SER A 279 -2.21 37.68 -23.77
N LEU A 280 -3.32 37.01 -23.51
CA LEU A 280 -3.89 36.84 -22.17
C LEU A 280 -2.88 36.04 -21.33
N THR A 281 -1.89 36.73 -20.77
CA THR A 281 -1.11 36.24 -19.62
C THR A 281 -2.04 36.21 -18.42
N ALA A 282 -2.90 35.20 -18.38
CA ALA A 282 -3.62 34.82 -17.18
C ALA A 282 -2.56 34.44 -16.14
N SER A 283 -2.24 35.40 -15.27
CA SER A 283 -1.42 35.15 -14.09
C SER A 283 -2.20 34.16 -13.22
N GLN A 284 -1.95 32.86 -13.40
CA GLN A 284 -2.49 31.81 -12.56
C GLN A 284 -1.92 32.02 -11.15
N THR A 285 -2.66 32.78 -10.34
CA THR A 285 -2.43 32.88 -8.91
C THR A 285 -2.64 31.48 -8.34
N GLN A 286 -1.51 30.83 -8.05
CA GLN A 286 -1.46 29.50 -7.50
C GLN A 286 -2.34 29.47 -6.23
N PRO A 287 -3.32 28.57 -6.13
CA PRO A 287 -4.26 28.58 -5.02
C PRO A 287 -3.50 28.43 -3.69
N PRO A 288 -3.85 29.20 -2.65
CA PRO A 288 -3.09 29.27 -1.38
C PRO A 288 -2.88 27.92 -0.68
N GLY A 289 -3.68 26.90 -1.02
CA GLY A 289 -3.51 25.52 -0.52
C GLY A 289 -2.24 24.80 -0.98
N ALA A 290 -1.67 25.13 -2.13
CA ALA A 290 -0.55 24.39 -2.73
C ALA A 290 0.73 24.38 -1.87
N ARG A 291 0.97 25.46 -1.09
CA ARG A 291 2.16 25.55 -0.21
C ARG A 291 2.08 24.65 1.02
N ARG A 292 0.87 24.43 1.56
CA ARG A 292 0.67 23.62 2.79
C ARG A 292 0.89 22.14 2.50
N ASP A 293 0.43 21.66 1.35
CA ASP A 293 0.61 20.26 0.95
C ASP A 293 2.08 19.90 0.74
N ARG A 294 2.90 20.83 0.23
CA ARG A 294 4.33 20.60 0.04
C ARG A 294 5.08 20.38 1.36
N ARG A 295 4.74 21.12 2.42
CA ARG A 295 5.36 20.96 3.75
C ARG A 295 5.00 19.62 4.39
N VAL A 296 3.73 19.21 4.31
CA VAL A 296 3.28 17.91 4.85
C VAL A 296 3.92 16.74 4.11
N MET A 297 4.06 16.86 2.78
CA MET A 297 4.76 15.85 1.98
C MET A 297 6.25 15.76 2.35
N LEU A 298 6.92 16.90 2.50
CA LEU A 298 8.33 16.94 2.88
C LEU A 298 8.55 16.34 4.29
N ALA A 299 7.74 16.74 5.27
CA ALA A 299 7.84 16.24 6.64
C ALA A 299 7.67 14.72 6.71
N GLY A 300 6.68 14.16 5.99
CA GLY A 300 6.50 12.70 5.98
C GLY A 300 7.62 11.96 5.25
N ARG A 301 8.22 12.54 4.21
CA ARG A 301 9.42 11.96 3.57
C ARG A 301 10.61 11.96 4.52
N ILE A 302 10.82 13.04 5.25
CA ILE A 302 11.88 13.13 6.28
C ILE A 302 11.62 12.09 7.38
N ALA A 303 10.38 11.94 7.83
CA ALA A 303 10.02 10.93 8.83
C ALA A 303 10.28 9.49 8.34
N LEU A 304 9.94 9.17 7.08
CA LEU A 304 10.24 7.87 6.49
C LEU A 304 11.74 7.61 6.35
N LEU A 305 12.51 8.62 5.96
CA LEU A 305 13.97 8.54 5.91
C LEU A 305 14.56 8.32 7.30
N GLY A 306 14.09 9.06 8.30
CA GLY A 306 14.49 8.90 9.70
C GLY A 306 14.19 7.51 10.23
N LEU A 307 13.00 6.96 9.94
CA LEU A 307 12.64 5.58 10.29
C LEU A 307 13.59 4.56 9.64
N GLY A 308 13.88 4.71 8.34
CA GLY A 308 14.81 3.83 7.64
C GLY A 308 16.22 3.86 8.23
N ILE A 309 16.73 5.05 8.56
CA ILE A 309 18.04 5.23 9.21
C ILE A 309 18.04 4.61 10.61
N ALA A 310 16.97 4.80 11.39
CA ALA A 310 16.87 4.26 12.75
C ALA A 310 16.85 2.72 12.79
N CYS A 311 16.25 2.07 11.79
CA CYS A 311 16.21 0.60 11.69
C CYS A 311 17.50 0.00 11.11
N LEU A 312 18.35 0.79 10.44
CA LEU A 312 19.50 0.30 9.70
C LEU A 312 20.56 -0.41 10.58
N PRO A 313 20.94 0.09 11.78
CA PRO A 313 21.94 -0.57 12.61
C PRO A 313 21.52 -1.98 13.05
N GLY A 314 20.26 -2.15 13.47
CA GLY A 314 19.71 -3.44 13.86
C GLY A 314 19.72 -4.43 12.70
N PHE A 315 19.27 -3.99 11.52
CA PHE A 315 19.33 -4.81 10.31
C PHE A 315 20.76 -5.21 9.93
N ILE A 316 21.72 -4.27 9.91
CA ILE A 316 23.13 -4.57 9.59
C ILE A 316 23.73 -5.56 10.60
N ALA A 317 23.43 -5.41 11.88
CA ALA A 317 23.90 -6.33 12.92
C ALA A 317 23.37 -7.75 12.68
N SER A 318 22.06 -7.90 12.39
CA SER A 318 21.46 -9.19 12.04
C SER A 318 22.03 -9.78 10.73
N MET A 319 22.34 -8.94 9.73
CA MET A 319 22.98 -9.41 8.51
C MET A 319 24.39 -9.92 8.76
N ALA A 320 25.19 -9.17 9.51
CA ALA A 320 26.57 -9.55 9.82
C ALA A 320 26.62 -10.85 10.62
N SER A 321 25.71 -11.05 11.59
CA SER A 321 25.66 -12.29 12.37
C SER A 321 25.27 -13.50 11.51
N ILE A 322 24.27 -13.36 10.64
CA ILE A 322 23.83 -14.44 9.74
C ILE A 322 24.94 -14.81 8.74
N LEU A 323 25.66 -13.82 8.20
CA LEU A 323 26.77 -14.06 7.27
C LEU A 323 27.97 -14.71 7.96
N ALA A 324 28.28 -14.31 9.20
CA ALA A 324 29.35 -14.91 9.98
C ALA A 324 29.04 -16.38 10.35
N ALA A 325 27.78 -16.69 10.65
CA ALA A 325 27.35 -18.05 10.98
C ALA A 325 27.33 -19.00 9.77
N GLY A 326 27.08 -18.48 8.55
CA GLY A 326 27.00 -19.29 7.33
C GLY A 326 28.33 -19.50 6.59
N GLY A 327 29.46 -19.01 7.12
CA GLY A 327 30.78 -19.10 6.49
C GLY A 327 31.66 -20.28 6.96
N SER A 328 31.16 -21.10 7.90
CA SER A 328 31.80 -22.32 8.41
C SER A 328 31.18 -23.56 7.79
#